data_AF-A0A257JHH3-F1
#
_entry.id   AF-A0A257JHH3-F1
#
_cell.length_a   1.000
_cell.length_b   1.000
_cell.length_c   1.000
_cell.angle_alpha   90.00
_cell.angle_beta   90.00
_cell.angle_gamma   90.00
#
_symmetry.space_group_name_H-M   'P 1'
#
loop_
_entity.id
_entity.type
_entity.pdbx_description
1 polymer ?
#
loop_
_entity_poly.entity_id
_entity_poly.type
_entity_poly.pdbx_seq_one_letter_code
_entity_poly.pdbx_strand_id
1 'polypeptide(L)'
;MADCTRWLATPAGAARAAQAGLPQRVHLFALPTLPPLHLALLQQLAHWVDVQVYALNPCAEYWFDVVDAKRLARLALQGKAQHSEVGHPLLASWGAQAQATLGQLVDAAGDSVVDDERHAEPDGHHLLAQLQSALLHLQPMAPGSVTLAPDDRSIELHGCHGRLRELEVLQDRLLALMAGPNPPRPEDILVVTPDLEATAPLVDAVFGTAPPERSLPYRLTGLAASQASAPARALLDALALAAGRLEASAVMALLQQPVVARRFGLDEAALALVHGWLREAGVHW
;
A
#
# COMPACT_ATOMS: atom_id res chain seq x y z
N MET A 1 -5.72 -15.72 -5.55
CA MET A 1 -4.50 -16.54 -5.55
C MET A 1 -4.00 -16.62 -4.13
N ALA A 2 -4.29 -17.73 -3.45
CA ALA A 2 -3.83 -17.95 -2.10
C ALA A 2 -3.36 -19.40 -1.96
N ASP A 3 -2.16 -19.58 -1.44
CA ASP A 3 -1.66 -20.87 -0.98
C ASP A 3 -2.11 -21.05 0.46
N CYS A 4 -2.69 -22.21 0.76
CA CYS A 4 -3.24 -22.50 2.08
C CYS A 4 -2.35 -23.51 2.78
N THR A 5 -1.57 -23.05 3.76
CA THR A 5 -0.81 -23.95 4.64
C THR A 5 -1.66 -24.29 5.85
N ARG A 6 -1.85 -25.59 6.12
CA ARG A 6 -2.65 -26.06 7.26
C ARG A 6 -1.82 -26.90 8.22
N TRP A 7 -1.80 -26.49 9.48
CA TRP A 7 -1.33 -27.33 10.59
C TRP A 7 -2.52 -27.80 11.42
N LEU A 8 -2.63 -29.12 11.62
CA LEU A 8 -3.71 -29.74 12.38
C LEU A 8 -3.32 -29.92 13.85
N ALA A 9 -4.29 -29.65 14.74
CA ALA A 9 -4.10 -29.93 16.16
C ALA A 9 -3.88 -31.43 16.41
N THR A 10 -3.02 -31.75 17.37
CA THR A 10 -2.94 -33.13 17.88
C THR A 10 -4.21 -33.44 18.70
N PRO A 11 -4.73 -34.68 18.73
CA PRO A 11 -5.91 -35.02 19.52
C PRO A 11 -5.75 -34.70 21.02
N ALA A 12 -4.55 -34.91 21.57
CA ALA A 12 -4.21 -34.56 22.94
C ALA A 12 -4.12 -33.04 23.17
N GLY A 13 -3.62 -32.30 22.18
CA GLY A 13 -3.56 -30.84 22.21
C GLY A 13 -4.93 -30.19 22.13
N ALA A 14 -5.82 -30.67 21.26
CA ALA A 14 -7.18 -30.17 21.11
C ALA A 14 -7.99 -30.28 22.42
N ALA A 15 -7.83 -31.40 23.15
CA ALA A 15 -8.46 -31.59 24.46
C ALA A 15 -7.94 -30.60 25.52
N ARG A 16 -6.63 -30.31 25.52
CA ARG A 16 -6.02 -29.32 26.42
C ARG A 16 -6.41 -27.89 26.05
N ALA A 17 -6.50 -27.58 24.76
CA ALA A 17 -6.97 -26.30 24.26
C ALA A 17 -8.39 -25.98 24.75
N ALA A 18 -9.30 -26.97 24.67
CA ALA A 18 -10.66 -26.82 25.18
C ALA A 18 -10.71 -26.56 26.69
N GLN A 19 -9.86 -27.24 27.49
CA GLN A 19 -9.76 -26.99 28.94
C GLN A 19 -9.19 -25.61 29.28
N ALA A 20 -8.30 -25.09 28.44
CA ALA A 20 -7.71 -23.76 28.58
C ALA A 20 -8.58 -22.63 28.01
N GLY A 21 -9.74 -22.95 27.41
CA GLY A 21 -10.62 -21.96 26.77
C GLY A 21 -10.09 -21.38 25.46
N LEU A 22 -9.17 -22.08 24.79
CA LEU A 22 -8.62 -21.68 23.50
C LEU A 22 -9.60 -21.98 22.35
N PRO A 23 -9.55 -21.21 21.25
CA PRO A 23 -10.37 -21.47 20.07
C PRO A 23 -9.97 -22.81 19.43
N GLN A 24 -10.91 -23.46 18.74
CA GLN A 24 -10.62 -24.72 18.03
C GLN A 24 -9.77 -24.51 16.78
N ARG A 25 -9.83 -23.32 16.17
CA ARG A 25 -9.13 -22.98 14.93
C ARG A 25 -8.74 -21.52 14.88
N VAL A 26 -7.60 -21.25 14.26
CA VAL A 26 -7.08 -19.91 13.95
C VAL A 26 -6.88 -19.82 12.44
N HIS A 27 -7.35 -18.73 11.85
CA HIS A 27 -7.17 -18.40 10.45
C HIS A 27 -6.27 -17.16 10.36
N LEU A 28 -5.19 -17.27 9.59
CA LEU A 28 -4.22 -16.20 9.35
C LEU A 28 -4.24 -15.86 7.85
N PHE A 29 -4.85 -14.75 7.48
CA PHE A 29 -4.74 -14.22 6.12
C PHE A 29 -3.43 -13.45 6.03
N ALA A 30 -2.51 -13.91 5.18
CA ALA A 30 -1.11 -13.60 5.28
C ALA A 30 -0.84 -12.11 5.23
N LEU A 31 0.03 -11.73 6.16
CA LEU A 31 0.74 -10.48 6.15
C LEU A 31 1.84 -10.54 5.08
N PRO A 32 2.21 -9.41 4.46
CA PRO A 32 3.29 -9.37 3.46
C PRO A 32 4.67 -9.77 4.04
N THR A 33 4.78 -9.93 5.36
CA THR A 33 5.93 -10.53 6.05
C THR A 33 5.47 -11.35 7.24
N LEU A 34 6.16 -12.47 7.51
CA LEU A 34 5.98 -13.25 8.74
C LEU A 34 7.34 -13.47 9.42
N PRO A 35 7.64 -12.78 10.52
CA PRO A 35 8.92 -12.97 11.22
C PRO A 35 9.12 -14.43 11.68
N PRO A 36 10.35 -14.98 11.64
CA PRO A 36 10.63 -16.37 12.03
C PRO A 36 10.15 -16.72 13.44
N LEU A 37 10.23 -15.76 14.37
CA LEU A 37 9.73 -15.95 15.74
C LEU A 37 8.22 -16.19 15.76
N HIS A 38 7.44 -15.45 14.97
CA HIS A 38 5.99 -15.63 14.88
C HIS A 38 5.64 -16.96 14.25
N LEU A 39 6.38 -17.38 13.22
CA LEU A 39 6.22 -18.68 12.59
C LEU A 39 6.48 -19.83 13.58
N ALA A 40 7.56 -19.75 14.36
CA ALA A 40 7.84 -20.72 15.42
C ALA A 40 6.72 -20.78 16.48
N LEU A 41 6.17 -19.61 16.86
CA LEU A 41 5.02 -19.56 17.79
C LEU A 41 3.78 -20.22 17.19
N LEU A 42 3.49 -19.99 15.91
CA LEU A 42 2.37 -20.62 15.21
C LEU A 42 2.53 -22.14 15.13
N GLN A 43 3.74 -22.64 14.88
CA GLN A 43 4.02 -24.09 14.92
C GLN A 43 3.78 -24.68 16.33
N GLN A 44 4.19 -23.98 17.39
CA GLN A 44 3.93 -24.43 18.75
C GLN A 44 2.44 -24.42 19.08
N LEU A 45 1.74 -23.37 18.65
CA LEU A 45 0.29 -23.23 18.80
C LEU A 45 -0.45 -24.34 18.03
N ALA A 46 0.03 -24.72 16.87
CA ALA A 46 -0.55 -25.76 16.03
C ALA A 46 -0.57 -27.15 16.69
N HIS A 47 0.25 -27.41 17.72
CA HIS A 47 0.11 -28.64 18.49
C HIS A 47 -1.22 -28.72 19.26
N TRP A 48 -1.86 -27.57 19.53
CA TRP A 48 -3.05 -27.42 20.38
C TRP A 48 -4.32 -27.05 19.61
N VAL A 49 -4.20 -26.24 18.55
CA VAL A 49 -5.33 -25.71 17.76
C VAL A 49 -5.07 -25.86 16.27
N ASP A 50 -6.12 -25.99 15.46
CA ASP A 50 -5.96 -25.97 14.01
C ASP A 50 -5.49 -24.58 13.56
N VAL A 51 -4.39 -24.49 12.82
CA VAL A 51 -3.88 -23.23 12.26
C VAL A 51 -3.95 -23.29 10.74
N GLN A 52 -4.59 -22.31 10.12
CA GLN A 52 -4.69 -22.16 8.66
C GLN A 52 -4.07 -20.84 8.25
N VAL A 53 -3.06 -20.88 7.38
CA VAL A 53 -2.37 -19.71 6.85
C VAL A 53 -2.70 -19.57 5.37
N TYR A 54 -3.21 -18.42 4.96
CA TYR A 54 -3.55 -18.11 3.57
C TYR A 54 -2.54 -17.11 3.02
N ALA A 55 -1.54 -17.57 2.27
CA ALA A 55 -0.51 -16.73 1.70
C ALA A 55 -0.83 -16.28 0.28
N LEU A 56 -0.68 -14.99 -0.02
CA LEU A 56 -0.82 -14.51 -1.40
C LEU A 56 0.44 -14.88 -2.19
N ASN A 57 0.32 -15.87 -3.07
CA ASN A 57 1.39 -16.25 -3.99
C ASN A 57 1.10 -15.70 -5.40
N PRO A 58 1.98 -14.86 -5.96
CA PRO A 58 1.79 -14.30 -7.31
C PRO A 58 2.11 -15.29 -8.45
N CYS A 59 2.63 -16.49 -8.15
CA CYS A 59 3.13 -17.44 -9.13
C CYS A 59 2.74 -18.87 -8.74
N ALA A 60 2.18 -19.63 -9.70
CA ALA A 60 1.82 -21.03 -9.50
C ALA A 60 3.05 -21.96 -9.64
N GLU A 61 4.06 -21.53 -10.38
CA GLU A 61 5.30 -22.30 -10.55
C GLU A 61 6.26 -22.11 -9.37
N TYR A 62 7.15 -23.07 -9.16
CA TYR A 62 8.21 -22.96 -8.15
C TYR A 62 9.17 -21.81 -8.50
N TRP A 63 9.28 -20.81 -7.62
CA TRP A 63 10.07 -19.60 -7.88
C TRP A 63 11.00 -19.17 -6.74
N PHE A 64 11.20 -20.03 -5.72
CA PHE A 64 12.01 -19.70 -4.54
C PHE A 64 13.51 -19.56 -4.82
N ASP A 65 13.98 -20.01 -5.98
CA ASP A 65 15.37 -19.89 -6.44
C ASP A 65 15.54 -18.91 -7.60
N VAL A 66 14.48 -18.20 -7.99
CA VAL A 66 14.52 -17.21 -9.07
C VAL A 66 15.32 -15.99 -8.63
N VAL A 67 16.27 -15.58 -9.46
CA VAL A 67 17.12 -14.39 -9.23
C VAL A 67 17.23 -13.56 -10.50
N ASP A 68 17.46 -12.26 -10.33
CA ASP A 68 17.66 -11.38 -11.49
C ASP A 68 18.95 -11.72 -12.25
N ALA A 69 18.97 -11.43 -13.55
CA ALA A 69 20.08 -11.80 -14.43
C ALA A 69 21.44 -11.20 -13.99
N LYS A 70 21.45 -10.02 -13.36
CA LYS A 70 22.67 -9.35 -12.88
C LYS A 70 23.22 -10.05 -11.63
N ARG A 71 22.33 -10.49 -10.74
CA ARG A 71 22.66 -11.31 -9.55
C ARG A 71 23.09 -12.71 -9.95
N LEU A 72 22.45 -13.32 -10.95
CA LEU A 72 22.87 -14.61 -11.51
C LEU A 72 24.29 -14.54 -12.07
N ALA A 73 24.59 -13.51 -12.88
CA ALA A 73 25.94 -13.30 -13.43
C ALA A 73 27.00 -13.14 -12.31
N ARG A 74 26.66 -12.44 -11.22
CA ARG A 74 27.54 -12.32 -10.05
C ARG A 74 27.72 -13.64 -9.30
N LEU A 75 26.66 -14.42 -9.12
CA LEU A 75 26.72 -15.74 -8.49
C LEU A 75 27.51 -16.74 -9.35
N ALA A 76 27.40 -16.63 -10.67
CA ALA A 76 28.16 -17.45 -11.62
C ALA A 76 29.67 -17.19 -11.52
N LEU A 77 30.07 -15.91 -11.41
CA LEU A 77 31.46 -15.53 -11.13
C LEU A 77 31.99 -16.05 -9.79
N GLN A 78 31.10 -16.38 -8.84
CA GLN A 78 31.43 -16.92 -7.52
C GLN A 78 31.26 -18.45 -7.43
N GLY A 79 30.90 -19.13 -8.53
CA GLY A 79 30.64 -20.57 -8.55
C GLY A 79 29.38 -21.00 -7.79
N LYS A 80 28.46 -20.08 -7.50
CA LYS A 80 27.24 -20.29 -6.68
C LYS A 80 25.93 -20.22 -7.49
N ALA A 81 25.99 -20.22 -8.82
CA ALA A 81 24.82 -20.12 -9.69
C ALA A 81 24.04 -21.44 -9.91
N GLN A 82 24.49 -22.55 -9.32
CA GLN A 82 23.95 -23.89 -9.62
C GLN A 82 22.48 -24.09 -9.23
N HIS A 83 21.91 -23.22 -8.40
CA HIS A 83 20.52 -23.28 -7.93
C HIS A 83 19.80 -21.96 -8.22
N SER A 84 19.98 -21.40 -9.41
CA SER A 84 19.43 -20.08 -9.73
C SER A 84 18.90 -20.07 -11.16
N GLU A 85 17.60 -19.87 -11.30
CA GLU A 85 16.91 -19.88 -12.59
C GLU A 85 16.55 -18.46 -13.04
N VAL A 86 16.57 -18.25 -14.37
CA VAL A 86 16.08 -17.01 -14.97
C VAL A 86 14.55 -17.13 -15.12
N GLY A 87 13.82 -16.66 -14.11
CA GLY A 87 12.36 -16.55 -14.15
C GLY A 87 11.86 -15.21 -14.70
N HIS A 88 10.62 -14.86 -14.39
CA HIS A 88 10.03 -13.56 -14.80
C HIS A 88 10.79 -12.37 -14.17
N PRO A 89 11.24 -11.37 -14.96
CA PRO A 89 12.14 -10.31 -14.47
C PRO A 89 11.53 -9.42 -13.39
N LEU A 90 10.22 -9.15 -13.44
CA LEU A 90 9.54 -8.39 -12.39
C LEU A 90 9.46 -9.16 -11.06
N LEU A 91 9.26 -10.47 -11.13
CA LEU A 91 9.19 -11.30 -9.92
C LEU A 91 10.58 -11.41 -9.29
N ALA A 92 11.62 -11.56 -10.12
CA ALA A 92 13.00 -11.57 -9.66
C ALA A 92 13.44 -10.26 -8.98
N SER A 93 12.93 -9.10 -9.43
CA SER A 93 13.33 -7.79 -8.90
C SER A 93 12.47 -7.30 -7.74
N TRP A 94 11.17 -7.59 -7.73
CA TRP A 94 10.22 -7.08 -6.74
C TRP A 94 9.66 -8.15 -5.80
N GLY A 95 9.83 -9.43 -6.13
CA GLY A 95 9.26 -10.56 -5.39
C GLY A 95 10.05 -11.03 -4.18
N ALA A 96 11.26 -10.50 -3.92
CA ALA A 96 12.18 -11.02 -2.90
C ALA A 96 11.55 -11.16 -1.49
N GLN A 97 10.66 -10.24 -1.11
CA GLN A 97 9.98 -10.30 0.19
C GLN A 97 8.93 -11.42 0.26
N ALA A 98 8.13 -11.57 -0.80
CA ALA A 98 7.14 -12.64 -0.90
C ALA A 98 7.84 -14.01 -1.01
N GLN A 99 8.92 -14.10 -1.79
CA GLN A 99 9.78 -15.27 -1.93
C GLN A 99 10.30 -15.75 -0.57
N ALA A 100 10.85 -14.84 0.24
CA ALA A 100 11.37 -15.17 1.56
C ALA A 100 10.26 -15.63 2.53
N THR A 101 9.09 -14.99 2.48
CA THR A 101 7.97 -15.31 3.37
C THR A 101 7.35 -16.66 3.03
N LEU A 102 7.11 -16.93 1.74
CA LEU A 102 6.58 -18.19 1.25
C LEU A 102 7.57 -19.34 1.46
N GLY A 103 8.86 -19.14 1.18
CA GLY A 103 9.90 -20.14 1.45
C GLY A 103 9.93 -20.56 2.92
N GLN A 104 9.84 -19.59 3.86
CA GLN A 104 9.74 -19.91 5.29
C GLN A 104 8.49 -20.71 5.64
N LEU A 105 7.33 -20.42 5.02
CA LEU A 105 6.10 -21.16 5.26
C LEU A 105 6.20 -22.61 4.76
N VAL A 106 6.77 -22.82 3.57
CA VAL A 106 7.03 -24.14 2.99
C VAL A 106 7.98 -24.94 3.89
N ASP A 107 9.12 -24.35 4.27
CA ASP A 107 10.09 -24.97 5.18
C ASP A 107 9.47 -25.36 6.52
N ALA A 108 8.66 -24.46 7.10
CA ALA A 108 8.02 -24.66 8.39
C ALA A 108 6.93 -25.73 8.38
N ALA A 109 6.33 -25.99 7.22
CA ALA A 109 5.23 -26.92 7.12
C ALA A 109 5.68 -28.35 6.76
N GLY A 110 6.84 -28.52 6.14
CA GLY A 110 7.45 -29.83 5.88
C GLY A 110 6.50 -30.76 5.12
N ASP A 111 6.48 -32.05 5.48
CA ASP A 111 5.61 -33.05 4.83
C ASP A 111 4.12 -32.93 5.20
N SER A 112 3.75 -32.00 6.08
CA SER A 112 2.38 -31.83 6.59
C SER A 112 1.57 -30.78 5.82
N VAL A 113 2.11 -30.23 4.74
CA VAL A 113 1.38 -29.29 3.87
C VAL A 113 0.31 -30.06 3.11
N VAL A 114 -0.96 -29.78 3.41
CA VAL A 114 -2.04 -29.97 2.43
C VAL A 114 -2.07 -28.70 1.61
N ASP A 115 -1.37 -28.69 0.47
CA ASP A 115 -1.32 -27.52 -0.39
C ASP A 115 -2.62 -27.46 -1.19
N ASP A 116 -3.53 -26.59 -0.76
CA ASP A 116 -4.74 -26.25 -1.51
C ASP A 116 -4.42 -24.98 -2.31
N GLU A 117 -3.55 -25.14 -3.30
CA GLU A 117 -3.16 -24.09 -4.24
C GLU A 117 -4.41 -23.60 -4.99
N ARG A 118 -4.82 -22.36 -4.72
CA ARG A 118 -5.96 -21.76 -5.41
C ARG A 118 -5.52 -20.60 -6.25
N HIS A 119 -5.01 -20.94 -7.42
CA HIS A 119 -4.68 -20.02 -8.48
C HIS A 119 -5.90 -19.74 -9.36
N ALA A 120 -6.05 -18.48 -9.79
CA ALA A 120 -7.08 -18.06 -10.71
C ALA A 120 -6.39 -17.46 -11.93
N GLU A 121 -6.76 -17.93 -13.12
CA GLU A 121 -6.26 -17.34 -14.36
C GLU A 121 -6.78 -15.90 -14.49
N PRO A 122 -5.93 -14.97 -14.94
CA PRO A 122 -6.38 -13.63 -15.27
C PRO A 122 -7.41 -13.66 -16.41
N ASP A 123 -8.52 -12.96 -16.22
CA ASP A 123 -9.55 -12.85 -17.24
C ASP A 123 -9.15 -11.84 -18.34
N GLY A 124 -9.43 -12.18 -19.59
CA GLY A 124 -9.30 -11.28 -20.73
C GLY A 124 -8.01 -11.41 -21.53
N HIS A 125 -7.88 -10.57 -22.57
CA HIS A 125 -6.77 -10.59 -23.52
C HIS A 125 -5.98 -9.27 -23.57
N HIS A 126 -6.26 -8.36 -22.64
CA HIS A 126 -5.58 -7.07 -22.53
C HIS A 126 -4.18 -7.24 -21.91
N LEU A 127 -3.34 -6.22 -22.07
CA LEU A 127 -1.94 -6.19 -21.65
C LEU A 127 -1.76 -6.56 -20.17
N LEU A 128 -2.63 -6.05 -19.29
CA LEU A 128 -2.58 -6.40 -17.86
C LEU A 128 -2.79 -7.91 -17.62
N ALA A 129 -3.77 -8.54 -18.29
CA ALA A 129 -4.05 -9.97 -18.13
C ALA A 129 -2.90 -10.82 -18.68
N GLN A 130 -2.33 -10.42 -19.82
CA GLN A 130 -1.15 -11.08 -20.39
C GLN A 130 0.07 -11.00 -19.45
N LEU A 131 0.31 -9.83 -18.83
CA LEU A 131 1.37 -9.65 -17.84
C LEU A 131 1.12 -10.48 -16.57
N GLN A 132 -0.11 -10.48 -16.05
CA GLN A 132 -0.49 -11.26 -14.89
C GLN A 132 -0.34 -12.77 -15.16
N SER A 133 -0.69 -13.23 -16.36
CA SER A 133 -0.54 -14.63 -16.77
C SER A 133 0.94 -15.01 -16.92
N ALA A 134 1.74 -14.14 -17.52
CA ALA A 134 3.20 -14.30 -17.60
C ALA A 134 3.86 -14.39 -16.21
N LEU A 135 3.38 -13.61 -15.23
CA LEU A 135 3.81 -13.70 -13.84
C LEU A 135 3.36 -15.01 -13.17
N LEU A 136 2.09 -15.38 -13.35
CA LEU A 136 1.49 -16.59 -12.78
C LEU A 136 2.23 -17.86 -13.20
N HIS A 137 2.58 -17.95 -14.49
CA HIS A 137 3.24 -19.11 -15.11
C HIS A 137 4.76 -18.98 -15.21
N LEU A 138 5.35 -17.96 -14.56
CA LEU A 138 6.78 -17.67 -14.56
C LEU A 138 7.41 -17.53 -15.97
N GLN A 139 6.63 -17.11 -16.96
CA GLN A 139 7.07 -17.00 -18.35
C GLN A 139 7.55 -15.59 -18.67
N PRO A 140 8.82 -15.37 -19.03
CA PRO A 140 9.30 -14.04 -19.39
C PRO A 140 8.68 -13.56 -20.72
N MET A 141 8.30 -12.29 -20.75
CA MET A 141 7.80 -11.64 -21.97
C MET A 141 8.96 -11.02 -22.75
N ALA A 142 9.10 -11.34 -24.03
CA ALA A 142 10.13 -10.76 -24.87
C ALA A 142 9.77 -9.31 -25.28
N PRO A 143 10.74 -8.39 -25.40
CA PRO A 143 10.45 -7.03 -25.86
C PRO A 143 9.74 -7.03 -27.21
N GLY A 144 8.60 -6.34 -27.28
CA GLY A 144 7.80 -6.24 -28.51
C GLY A 144 7.01 -7.49 -28.89
N SER A 145 6.96 -8.54 -28.04
CA SER A 145 6.20 -9.76 -28.32
C SER A 145 4.70 -9.62 -28.05
N VAL A 146 4.27 -8.51 -27.46
CA VAL A 146 2.87 -8.28 -27.10
C VAL A 146 2.15 -7.54 -28.21
N THR A 147 1.04 -8.10 -28.67
CA THR A 147 0.12 -7.41 -29.57
C THR A 147 -0.95 -6.71 -28.73
N LEU A 148 -1.00 -5.39 -28.82
CA LEU A 148 -1.98 -4.57 -28.08
C LEU A 148 -3.24 -4.39 -28.91
N ALA A 149 -4.41 -4.56 -28.29
CA ALA A 149 -5.64 -4.13 -28.91
C ALA A 149 -5.66 -2.58 -28.98
N PRO A 150 -6.19 -1.95 -30.06
CA PRO A 150 -6.16 -0.50 -30.23
C PRO A 150 -6.85 0.28 -29.08
N ASP A 151 -7.82 -0.35 -28.45
CA ASP A 151 -8.64 0.14 -27.34
C ASP A 151 -8.19 -0.37 -25.97
N ASP A 152 -7.08 -1.12 -25.89
CA ASP A 152 -6.52 -1.56 -24.63
C ASP A 152 -6.02 -0.37 -23.80
N ARG A 153 -6.59 -0.21 -22.61
CA ARG A 153 -6.23 0.80 -21.61
C ARG A 153 -5.93 0.18 -20.25
N SER A 154 -5.64 -1.12 -20.21
CA SER A 154 -5.43 -1.86 -18.96
C SER A 154 -4.15 -1.46 -18.23
N ILE A 155 -3.14 -0.96 -18.96
CA ILE A 155 -1.94 -0.32 -18.41
C ILE A 155 -1.67 0.94 -19.23
N GLU A 156 -1.59 2.09 -18.55
CA GLU A 156 -1.28 3.38 -19.17
C GLU A 156 -0.09 4.04 -18.45
N LEU A 157 0.73 4.76 -19.22
CA LEU A 157 1.84 5.56 -18.71
C LEU A 157 1.60 7.02 -19.05
N HIS A 158 1.60 7.88 -18.03
CA HIS A 158 1.31 9.30 -18.19
C HIS A 158 2.52 10.15 -17.81
N GLY A 159 3.12 10.83 -18.80
CA GLY A 159 4.17 11.83 -18.55
C GLY A 159 3.56 13.19 -18.21
N CYS A 160 3.82 13.70 -17.00
CA CYS A 160 3.26 14.96 -16.50
C CYS A 160 4.37 15.92 -16.06
N HIS A 161 4.09 17.24 -16.08
CA HIS A 161 5.08 18.30 -15.78
C HIS A 161 5.07 18.74 -14.30
N GLY A 162 4.52 17.92 -13.40
CA GLY A 162 4.45 18.20 -11.96
C GLY A 162 3.22 17.57 -11.30
N ARG A 163 3.22 17.51 -9.96
CA ARG A 163 2.21 16.80 -9.16
C ARG A 163 0.78 17.33 -9.34
N LEU A 164 0.61 18.65 -9.44
CA LEU A 164 -0.72 19.23 -9.67
C LEU A 164 -1.29 18.78 -11.02
N ARG A 165 -0.48 18.87 -12.09
CA ARG A 165 -0.90 18.45 -13.43
C ARG A 165 -1.14 16.95 -13.52
N GLU A 166 -0.34 16.15 -12.81
CA GLU A 166 -0.53 14.71 -12.67
C GLU A 166 -1.90 14.37 -12.06
N LEU A 167 -2.30 15.08 -11.00
CA LEU A 167 -3.63 14.89 -10.38
C LEU A 167 -4.78 15.36 -11.27
N GLU A 168 -4.62 16.46 -12.00
CA GLU A 168 -5.62 16.91 -12.99
C GLU A 168 -5.81 15.86 -14.10
N VAL A 169 -4.69 15.35 -14.65
CA VAL A 169 -4.72 14.30 -15.67
C VAL A 169 -5.37 13.02 -15.10
N LEU A 170 -5.03 12.64 -13.87
CA LEU A 170 -5.67 11.51 -13.18
C LEU A 170 -7.18 11.71 -13.06
N GLN A 171 -7.65 12.88 -12.62
CA GLN A 171 -9.08 13.18 -12.54
C GLN A 171 -9.77 13.03 -13.90
N ASP A 172 -9.17 13.56 -14.96
CA ASP A 172 -9.70 13.43 -16.33
C ASP A 172 -9.76 11.96 -16.77
N ARG A 173 -8.75 11.15 -16.47
CA ARG A 173 -8.74 9.71 -16.77
C ARG A 173 -9.81 8.96 -15.99
N LEU A 174 -9.97 9.26 -14.71
CA LEU A 174 -11.01 8.64 -13.87
C LEU A 174 -12.40 9.04 -14.35
N LEU A 175 -12.64 10.31 -14.68
CA LEU A 175 -13.92 10.76 -15.25
C LEU A 175 -14.23 10.03 -16.57
N ALA A 176 -13.25 9.89 -17.46
CA ALA A 176 -13.42 9.15 -18.70
C ALA A 176 -13.72 7.66 -18.45
N LEU A 177 -13.05 7.04 -17.47
CA LEU A 177 -13.31 5.65 -17.07
C LEU A 177 -14.73 5.49 -16.50
N MET A 178 -15.16 6.43 -15.65
CA MET A 178 -16.49 6.44 -15.04
C MET A 178 -17.62 6.73 -16.04
N ALA A 179 -17.31 7.40 -17.16
CA ALA A 179 -18.24 7.62 -18.26
C ALA A 179 -18.29 6.45 -19.27
N GLY A 180 -17.43 5.44 -19.10
CA GLY A 180 -17.34 4.28 -19.98
C GLY A 180 -18.54 3.33 -19.88
N PRO A 181 -18.60 2.29 -20.74
CA PRO A 181 -19.74 1.37 -20.81
C PRO A 181 -19.88 0.46 -19.57
N ASN A 182 -18.79 0.22 -18.85
CA ASN A 182 -18.78 -0.58 -17.62
C ASN A 182 -17.88 0.11 -16.57
N PRO A 183 -18.38 1.20 -15.95
CA PRO A 183 -17.57 1.96 -15.02
C PRO A 183 -17.38 1.18 -13.70
N PRO A 184 -16.17 1.16 -13.13
CA PRO A 184 -15.93 0.58 -11.81
C PRO A 184 -16.67 1.38 -10.74
N ARG A 185 -16.90 0.77 -9.57
CA ARG A 185 -17.36 1.55 -8.42
C ARG A 185 -16.17 2.35 -7.87
N PRO A 186 -16.38 3.54 -7.30
CA PRO A 186 -15.28 4.33 -6.72
C PRO A 186 -14.47 3.57 -5.66
N GLU A 187 -15.10 2.65 -4.91
CA GLU A 187 -14.45 1.78 -3.93
C GLU A 187 -13.51 0.72 -4.53
N ASP A 188 -13.64 0.44 -5.83
CA ASP A 188 -12.76 -0.47 -6.56
C ASP A 188 -11.49 0.24 -7.06
N ILE A 189 -11.35 1.55 -6.82
CA ILE A 189 -10.23 2.39 -7.30
C ILE A 189 -9.31 2.76 -6.14
N LEU A 190 -8.03 2.41 -6.26
CA LEU A 190 -6.98 2.81 -5.33
C LEU A 190 -5.96 3.70 -6.03
N VAL A 191 -5.72 4.89 -5.47
CA VAL A 191 -4.64 5.79 -5.90
C VAL A 191 -3.57 5.80 -4.81
N VAL A 192 -2.35 5.42 -5.17
CA VAL A 192 -1.21 5.38 -4.25
C VAL A 192 -0.19 6.44 -4.66
N THR A 193 0.38 7.14 -3.68
CA THR A 193 1.45 8.13 -3.88
C THR A 193 2.59 7.85 -2.89
N PRO A 194 3.85 8.05 -3.29
CA PRO A 194 5.00 7.82 -2.40
C PRO A 194 5.05 8.81 -1.21
N ASP A 195 4.38 9.96 -1.35
CA ASP A 195 4.40 11.03 -0.34
C ASP A 195 2.99 11.63 -0.26
N LEU A 196 2.16 11.00 0.57
CA LEU A 196 0.77 11.40 0.76
C LEU A 196 0.66 12.78 1.44
N GLU A 197 1.57 13.11 2.35
CA GLU A 197 1.50 14.36 3.11
C GLU A 197 1.65 15.58 2.20
N ALA A 198 2.62 15.56 1.30
CA ALA A 198 2.80 16.66 0.35
C ALA A 198 1.74 16.65 -0.78
N THR A 199 1.14 15.50 -1.07
CA THR A 199 0.18 15.35 -2.19
C THR A 199 -1.25 15.66 -1.76
N ALA A 200 -1.63 15.40 -0.51
CA ALA A 200 -2.99 15.58 0.00
C ALA A 200 -3.61 16.97 -0.26
N PRO A 201 -2.91 18.10 0.00
CA PRO A 201 -3.47 19.43 -0.30
C PRO A 201 -3.76 19.64 -1.79
N LEU A 202 -2.96 19.03 -2.67
CA LEU A 202 -3.16 19.11 -4.11
C LEU A 202 -4.34 18.23 -4.55
N VAL A 203 -4.57 17.09 -3.89
CA VAL A 203 -5.77 16.27 -4.12
C VAL A 203 -7.01 17.08 -3.76
N ASP A 204 -7.03 17.74 -2.60
CA ASP A 204 -8.18 18.57 -2.21
C ASP A 204 -8.38 19.75 -3.16
N ALA A 205 -7.30 20.35 -3.65
CA ALA A 205 -7.39 21.43 -4.64
C ALA A 205 -8.02 20.96 -5.97
N VAL A 206 -7.71 19.76 -6.45
CA VAL A 206 -8.20 19.24 -7.74
C VAL A 206 -9.55 18.54 -7.62
N PHE A 207 -9.71 17.66 -6.63
CA PHE A 207 -10.90 16.82 -6.46
C PHE A 207 -11.95 17.48 -5.56
N GLY A 208 -11.53 18.20 -4.52
CA GLY A 208 -12.44 18.84 -3.55
C GLY A 208 -13.11 20.12 -4.06
N THR A 209 -12.51 20.81 -5.03
CA THR A 209 -13.07 22.05 -5.62
C THR A 209 -13.75 21.82 -6.97
N ALA A 210 -13.80 20.57 -7.43
CA ALA A 210 -14.38 20.23 -8.72
C ALA A 210 -15.89 20.58 -8.78
N PRO A 211 -16.38 21.14 -9.89
CA PRO A 211 -17.81 21.39 -10.06
C PRO A 211 -18.60 20.07 -10.01
N PRO A 212 -19.91 20.10 -9.70
CA PRO A 212 -20.71 18.88 -9.53
C PRO A 212 -20.63 17.89 -10.70
N GLU A 213 -20.52 18.40 -11.93
CA GLU A 213 -20.42 17.60 -13.16
C GLU A 213 -19.11 16.82 -13.28
N ARG A 214 -18.05 17.24 -12.59
CA ARG A 214 -16.71 16.62 -12.58
C ARG A 214 -16.33 16.09 -11.20
N SER A 215 -17.29 16.03 -10.27
CA SER A 215 -17.06 15.59 -8.90
C SER A 215 -16.93 14.07 -8.84
N LEU A 216 -15.85 13.59 -8.22
CA LEU A 216 -15.64 12.18 -7.92
C LEU A 216 -15.50 12.03 -6.41
N PRO A 217 -16.23 11.09 -5.76
CA PRO A 217 -16.06 10.84 -4.34
C PRO A 217 -14.69 10.23 -4.08
N TYR A 218 -13.97 10.77 -3.09
CA TYR A 218 -12.67 10.25 -2.68
C TYR A 218 -12.52 10.27 -1.17
N ARG A 219 -11.56 9.47 -0.66
CA ARG A 219 -11.14 9.48 0.73
C ARG A 219 -9.63 9.36 0.81
N LEU A 220 -9.00 10.29 1.50
CA LEU A 220 -7.58 10.20 1.84
C LEU A 220 -7.40 9.28 3.06
N THR A 221 -6.55 8.27 2.93
CA THR A 221 -6.22 7.33 4.02
C THR A 221 -4.71 7.23 4.16
N GLY A 222 -4.22 7.12 5.40
CA GLY A 222 -2.77 7.04 5.68
C GLY A 222 -2.11 8.37 6.10
N LEU A 223 -2.87 9.46 6.22
CA LEU A 223 -2.37 10.69 6.84
C LEU A 223 -2.21 10.49 8.36
N ALA A 224 -1.16 11.08 8.94
CA ALA A 224 -1.00 11.11 10.39
C ALA A 224 -2.22 11.76 11.05
N ALA A 225 -2.64 11.23 12.21
CA ALA A 225 -3.81 11.75 12.94
C ALA A 225 -3.68 13.25 13.27
N SER A 226 -2.45 13.72 13.47
CA SER A 226 -2.12 15.13 13.65
C SER A 226 -2.41 16.02 12.44
N GLN A 227 -2.25 15.47 11.22
CA GLN A 227 -2.56 16.18 9.98
C GLN A 227 -4.05 16.14 9.64
N ALA A 228 -4.73 15.04 9.99
CA ALA A 228 -6.17 14.88 9.76
C ALA A 228 -7.05 15.67 10.76
N SER A 229 -6.52 16.05 11.93
CA SER A 229 -7.27 16.69 13.01
C SER A 229 -6.83 18.14 13.22
N ALA A 230 -7.71 19.09 12.91
CA ALA A 230 -7.43 20.53 13.08
C ALA A 230 -7.00 20.91 14.51
N PRO A 231 -7.63 20.39 15.61
CA PRO A 231 -7.14 20.63 16.96
C PRO A 231 -5.73 20.06 17.24
N ALA A 232 -5.42 18.88 16.71
CA ALA A 232 -4.10 18.28 16.92
C ALA A 232 -3.00 19.05 16.19
N ARG A 233 -3.29 19.53 14.97
CA ARG A 233 -2.40 20.42 14.22
C ARG A 233 -2.16 21.73 14.95
N ALA A 234 -3.22 22.38 15.44
CA ALA A 234 -3.11 23.61 16.25
C ALA A 234 -2.23 23.40 17.49
N LEU A 235 -2.34 22.25 18.17
CA LEU A 235 -1.49 21.93 19.31
C LEU A 235 -0.02 21.76 18.92
N LEU A 236 0.27 21.03 17.84
CA LEU A 236 1.65 20.86 17.37
C LEU A 236 2.27 22.18 16.91
N ASP A 237 1.52 22.99 16.17
CA ASP A 237 1.97 24.31 15.73
C ASP A 237 2.23 25.23 16.94
N ALA A 238 1.39 25.16 17.98
CA ALA A 238 1.61 25.89 19.24
C ALA A 238 2.87 25.40 19.99
N LEU A 239 3.12 24.10 20.04
CA LEU A 239 4.34 23.53 20.65
C LEU A 239 5.61 23.92 19.87
N ALA A 240 5.55 23.85 18.53
CA ALA A 240 6.64 24.26 17.66
C ALA A 240 6.93 25.76 17.80
N LEU A 241 5.88 26.59 17.88
CA LEU A 241 5.99 28.02 18.11
C LEU A 241 6.63 28.33 19.48
N ALA A 242 6.23 27.60 20.54
CA ALA A 242 6.78 27.74 21.89
C ALA A 242 8.24 27.29 22.00
N ALA A 243 8.66 26.31 21.20
CA ALA A 243 10.04 25.86 21.11
C ALA A 243 10.92 26.72 20.16
N GLY A 244 10.28 27.52 19.30
CA GLY A 244 10.92 28.36 18.30
C GLY A 244 11.21 29.79 18.77
N ARG A 245 11.39 30.69 17.80
CA ARG A 245 11.67 32.12 18.04
C ARG A 245 10.43 33.01 18.05
N LEU A 246 9.24 32.40 18.07
CA LEU A 246 7.95 33.08 18.02
C LEU A 246 7.79 33.94 16.76
N GLU A 247 8.03 33.35 15.57
CA GLU A 247 8.03 34.14 14.34
C GLU A 247 6.68 34.82 14.09
N ALA A 248 6.64 36.11 13.74
CA ALA A 248 5.37 36.83 13.55
C ALA A 248 4.44 36.14 12.53
N SER A 249 5.03 35.55 11.48
CA SER A 249 4.36 34.72 10.47
C SER A 249 3.75 33.45 11.08
N ALA A 250 4.49 32.76 11.94
CA ALA A 250 4.06 31.53 12.61
C ALA A 250 3.00 31.81 13.68
N VAL A 251 3.13 32.91 14.44
CA VAL A 251 2.08 33.39 15.37
C VAL A 251 0.79 33.65 14.61
N MET A 252 0.86 34.35 13.48
CA MET A 252 -0.34 34.61 12.67
C MET A 252 -0.95 33.34 12.08
N ALA A 253 -0.12 32.42 11.58
CA ALA A 253 -0.58 31.14 11.07
C ALA A 253 -1.35 30.34 12.13
N LEU A 254 -0.89 30.37 13.39
CA LEU A 254 -1.58 29.73 14.52
C LEU A 254 -2.91 30.42 14.84
N LEU A 255 -2.94 31.75 14.92
CA LEU A 255 -4.15 32.51 15.23
C LEU A 255 -5.24 32.36 14.16
N GLN A 256 -4.86 32.18 12.90
CA GLN A 256 -5.79 31.96 11.78
C GLN A 256 -6.48 30.60 11.82
N GLN A 257 -6.01 29.65 12.64
CA GLN A 257 -6.66 28.35 12.74
C GLN A 257 -8.02 28.47 13.45
N PRO A 258 -9.12 27.92 12.90
CA PRO A 258 -10.47 28.13 13.43
C PRO A 258 -10.68 27.70 14.89
N VAL A 259 -9.90 26.74 15.39
CA VAL A 259 -9.95 26.28 16.79
C VAL A 259 -9.31 27.30 17.73
N VAL A 260 -8.21 27.92 17.28
CA VAL A 260 -7.47 28.95 18.03
C VAL A 260 -8.22 30.27 17.99
N ALA A 261 -8.63 30.73 16.81
CA ALA A 261 -9.40 31.95 16.62
C ALA A 261 -10.65 31.99 17.52
N ARG A 262 -11.44 30.90 17.52
CA ARG A 262 -12.60 30.77 18.42
C ARG A 262 -12.25 30.84 19.90
N ARG A 263 -11.14 30.22 20.32
CA ARG A 263 -10.70 30.22 21.73
C ARG A 263 -10.35 31.63 22.23
N PHE A 264 -9.86 32.50 21.34
CA PHE A 264 -9.49 33.88 21.63
C PHE A 264 -10.54 34.92 21.20
N GLY A 265 -11.68 34.47 20.64
CA GLY A 265 -12.74 35.38 20.17
C GLY A 265 -12.34 36.25 18.99
N LEU A 266 -11.42 35.76 18.14
CA LEU A 266 -10.93 36.49 16.97
C LEU A 266 -11.81 36.16 15.76
N ASP A 267 -12.44 37.19 15.19
CA ASP A 267 -13.07 37.13 13.88
C ASP A 267 -12.09 37.57 12.78
N GLU A 268 -12.53 37.54 11.53
CA GLU A 268 -11.68 37.87 10.37
C GLU A 268 -11.20 39.33 10.40
N ALA A 269 -12.03 40.25 10.89
CA ALA A 269 -11.69 41.67 11.04
C ALA A 269 -10.63 41.87 12.14
N ALA A 270 -10.77 41.19 13.29
CA ALA A 270 -9.80 41.21 14.37
C ALA A 270 -8.45 40.63 13.92
N LEU A 271 -8.45 39.52 13.17
CA LEU A 271 -7.23 38.92 12.62
C LEU A 271 -6.52 39.89 11.65
N ALA A 272 -7.27 40.60 10.81
CA ALA A 272 -6.70 41.61 9.91
C ALA A 272 -6.06 42.78 10.68
N LEU A 273 -6.69 43.24 11.77
CA LEU A 273 -6.14 44.27 12.66
C LEU A 273 -4.85 43.81 13.33
N VAL A 274 -4.83 42.59 13.89
CA VAL A 274 -3.64 42.00 14.52
C VAL A 274 -2.50 41.89 13.51
N HIS A 275 -2.78 41.47 12.27
CA HIS A 275 -1.78 41.43 11.21
C HIS A 275 -1.22 42.82 10.88
N GLY A 276 -2.08 43.84 10.84
CA GLY A 276 -1.68 45.24 10.67
C GLY A 276 -0.76 45.72 11.80
N TRP A 277 -1.15 45.51 13.06
CA TRP A 277 -0.34 45.91 14.22
C TRP A 277 1.01 45.21 14.28
N LEU A 278 1.08 43.92 13.94
CA LEU A 278 2.36 43.20 13.91
C LEU A 278 3.33 43.80 12.89
N ARG A 279 2.82 44.22 11.72
CA ARG A 279 3.62 44.91 10.69
C ARG A 279 4.06 46.30 11.14
N GLU A 280 3.14 47.09 11.69
CA GLU A 280 3.42 48.46 12.15
C GLU A 280 4.39 48.49 13.34
N ALA A 281 4.32 47.50 14.23
CA ALA A 281 5.22 47.36 15.37
C ALA A 281 6.61 46.82 14.99
N GLY A 282 6.84 46.46 13.71
CA GLY A 282 8.13 45.95 13.24
C GLY A 282 8.51 44.58 13.82
N VAL A 283 7.53 43.74 14.17
CA VAL A 283 7.80 42.39 14.68
C VAL A 283 8.23 41.51 13.49
N HIS A 284 9.52 41.19 13.44
CA HIS A 284 10.15 40.45 12.33
C HIS A 284 10.90 39.18 12.76
N TRP A 285 10.98 38.93 14.07
CA TRP A 285 11.52 37.69 14.61
C TRP A 285 10.56 36.57 14.30
#